data_AF-A0A7K0Y083-F1
#
_entry.id   AF-A0A7K0Y083-F1
#
_cell.length_a   1.000
_cell.length_b   1.000
_cell.length_c   1.000
_cell.angle_alpha   90.00
_cell.angle_beta   90.00
_cell.angle_gamma   90.00
#
_symmetry.space_group_name_H-M   'P 1'
#
loop_
_entity.id
_entity.type
_entity.pdbx_description
1 polymer ?
#
loop_
_entity_poly.entity_id
_entity_poly.type
_entity_poly.pdbx_seq_one_letter_code
_entity_poly.pdbx_strand_id
1 'polypeptide(L)' 'MALTSDIPRVNTPAGGWHGEMPGPFLSECTEPLSADAPDLRGTWRPIEVTMNGEPAP' A
#
# COMPACT_ATOMS: atom_id res chain seq x y z
N MET A 1 -7.46 -26.36 0.10
CA MET A 1 -7.38 -25.02 -0.52
C MET A 1 -8.53 -24.21 0.06
N ALA A 2 -8.25 -23.06 0.68
CA ALA A 2 -9.29 -22.16 1.17
C ALA A 2 -9.78 -21.30 0.00
N LEU A 3 -11.08 -21.05 -0.09
CA LEU A 3 -11.60 -20.07 -1.05
C LEU A 3 -11.12 -18.68 -0.62
N THR A 4 -10.93 -17.76 -1.56
CA THR A 4 -10.62 -16.35 -1.24
C THR A 4 -11.62 -15.74 -0.26
N SER A 5 -12.88 -16.18 -0.29
CA SER A 5 -13.93 -15.78 0.67
C SER A 5 -13.70 -16.26 2.10
N ASP A 6 -12.93 -17.33 2.27
CA ASP A 6 -12.66 -17.95 3.57
C ASP A 6 -11.40 -17.38 4.23
N ILE A 7 -10.67 -16.49 3.53
CA ILE A 7 -9.50 -15.80 4.08
C ILE A 7 -10.01 -14.64 4.97
N PRO A 8 -9.68 -14.62 6.27
CA PRO A 8 -10.09 -13.54 7.17
C PRO A 8 -9.63 -12.18 6.63
N ARG A 9 -10.60 -11.30 6.34
CA ARG A 9 -10.32 -9.91 5.99
C ARG A 9 -9.98 -9.12 7.25
N VAL A 10 -8.77 -8.57 7.30
CA VAL A 10 -8.39 -7.59 8.33
C VAL A 10 -8.67 -6.19 7.78
N ASN A 11 -9.38 -5.37 8.54
CA ASN A 11 -9.64 -3.97 8.20
C ASN A 11 -8.65 -3.06 8.92
N THR A 12 -8.30 -1.94 8.28
CA THR A 12 -7.56 -0.87 8.93
C THR A 12 -8.35 -0.38 10.16
N PRO A 13 -7.73 -0.32 11.36
CA PRO A 13 -8.38 0.21 12.55
C PRO A 13 -8.89 1.64 12.35
N ALA A 14 -9.92 2.03 13.13
CA ALA A 14 -10.37 3.41 13.16
C ALA A 14 -9.22 4.36 13.54
N GLY A 15 -9.08 5.47 12.80
CA GLY A 15 -7.95 6.40 12.92
C GLY A 15 -6.77 6.10 11.97
N GLY A 16 -6.82 5.00 11.22
CA GLY A 16 -5.79 4.66 10.24
C GLY A 16 -4.63 3.87 10.82
N TRP A 17 -3.51 3.86 10.11
CA TRP A 17 -2.28 3.20 10.54
C TRP A 17 -1.55 4.08 11.57
N HIS A 18 -1.23 3.51 12.73
CA HIS A 18 -0.54 4.21 13.83
C HIS A 18 0.85 3.63 14.15
N GLY A 19 1.35 2.70 13.32
CA GLY A 19 2.66 2.06 13.50
C GLY A 19 3.75 2.68 12.62
N GLU A 20 4.94 2.10 12.66
CA GLU A 20 5.97 2.39 11.66
C GLU A 20 5.47 1.97 10.28
N MET A 21 5.60 2.84 9.27
CA MET A 21 5.24 2.46 7.90
C MET A 21 6.05 1.21 7.52
N PRO A 22 5.42 0.16 6.95
CA PRO A 22 6.18 -0.99 6.48
C PRO A 22 7.28 -0.53 5.53
N GLY A 23 8.39 -1.26 5.53
CA GLY A 23 9.45 -1.04 4.56
C GLY A 23 8.97 -1.12 3.11
N PRO A 24 9.85 -0.80 2.15
CA PRO A 24 9.52 -0.84 0.73
C PRO A 24 8.84 -2.16 0.34
N PHE A 25 7.67 -2.10 -0.28
CA PHE A 25 6.96 -3.29 -0.75
C PHE A 25 7.38 -3.66 -2.18
N LEU A 26 7.30 -4.95 -2.52
CA LEU A 26 7.63 -5.50 -3.84
C LEU A 26 9.10 -5.28 -4.29
N SER A 27 10.02 -4.94 -3.38
CA SER A 27 11.44 -4.75 -3.72
C SER A 27 12.09 -6.00 -4.31
N GLU A 28 11.63 -7.18 -3.88
CA GLU A 28 12.15 -8.49 -4.32
C GLU A 28 11.41 -9.07 -5.54
N CYS A 29 10.41 -8.35 -6.09
CA CYS A 29 9.68 -8.83 -7.26
C CYS A 29 10.54 -8.73 -8.53
N THR A 30 10.67 -9.85 -9.23
CA THR A 30 11.52 -9.99 -10.43
C THR A 30 10.73 -10.19 -11.71
N GLU A 31 9.42 -10.42 -11.57
CA GLU A 31 8.51 -10.60 -12.68
C GLU A 31 8.43 -9.32 -13.54
N PRO A 32 8.25 -9.47 -14.87
CA PRO A 32 8.07 -8.34 -15.76
C PRO A 32 6.86 -7.49 -15.36
N LEU A 33 7.06 -6.17 -15.30
CA LEU A 33 5.96 -5.22 -15.09
C LEU A 33 5.10 -5.16 -16.36
N SER A 34 3.78 -5.09 -16.20
CA SER A 34 2.90 -4.77 -17.33
C SER A 34 3.21 -3.37 -17.87
N ALA A 35 3.11 -3.18 -19.18
CA ALA A 35 3.41 -1.90 -19.83
C ALA A 35 2.53 -0.74 -19.32
N ASP A 36 1.30 -1.04 -18.91
CA ASP A 36 0.33 -0.05 -18.43
C ASP A 36 0.35 0.13 -16.91
N ALA A 37 1.19 -0.62 -16.19
CA ALA A 37 1.26 -0.55 -14.73
C ALA A 37 2.31 0.49 -14.30
N PRO A 38 2.00 1.35 -13.30
CA PRO A 38 3.04 2.12 -12.65
C PRO A 38 4.00 1.19 -11.90
N ASP A 39 5.29 1.51 -11.91
CA ASP A 39 6.28 0.77 -11.12
C ASP A 39 6.15 1.15 -9.65
N LEU A 40 5.61 0.23 -8.84
CA LEU A 40 5.42 0.39 -7.40
C LEU A 40 6.49 -0.33 -6.58
N ARG A 41 7.48 -0.95 -7.24
CA ARG A 41 8.53 -1.70 -6.53
C ARG A 41 9.36 -0.76 -5.70
N GLY A 42 9.53 -1.10 -4.43
CA GLY A 42 10.35 -0.35 -3.49
C GLY A 42 9.81 1.04 -3.16
N THR A 43 8.56 1.37 -3.52
CA THR A 43 8.04 2.74 -3.38
C THR A 43 6.67 2.80 -2.73
N TRP A 44 6.55 3.61 -1.68
CA TRP A 44 5.27 4.15 -1.24
C TRP A 44 5.02 5.45 -2.00
N ARG A 45 4.10 5.43 -2.96
CA ARG A 45 3.67 6.67 -3.63
C ARG A 45 2.50 7.28 -2.86
N PRO A 46 2.66 8.47 -2.25
CA PRO A 46 1.53 9.17 -1.69
C PRO A 46 0.56 9.56 -2.82
N ILE A 47 -0.70 9.19 -2.68
CA ILE A 47 -1.79 9.59 -3.59
C ILE A 47 -2.46 10.89 -3.12
N GLU A 48 -2.45 11.13 -1.80
CA GLU A 48 -2.94 12.33 -1.14
C GLU A 48 -2.20 12.46 0.19
N VAL A 49 -1.80 13.68 0.54
CA VAL A 49 -1.19 13.98 1.85
C VAL A 49 -1.88 15.23 2.37
N THR A 50 -2.47 15.14 3.56
CA THR A 50 -3.10 16.26 4.26
C THR A 50 -2.33 16.54 5.56
N MET A 51 -1.99 17.81 5.79
CA MET A 51 -1.33 18.29 7.00
C MET A 51 -2.18 19.40 7.62
N ASN A 52 -2.67 19.19 8.85
CA ASN A 52 -3.58 20.10 9.55
C ASN A 52 -4.87 20.43 8.76
N GLY A 53 -5.37 19.48 7.97
CA GLY A 53 -6.59 19.64 7.17
C GLY A 53 -6.37 20.25 5.79
N GLU A 54 -5.16 20.67 5.45
CA GLU A 54 -4.80 21.23 4.15
C GLU A 54 -3.89 20.27 3.37
N PRO A 55 -3.95 20.25 2.02
CA PRO A 55 -3.01 19.48 1.22
C PRO A 55 -1.56 19.85 1.56
N ALA A 56 -0.70 18.85 1.77
CA ALA A 56 0.72 19.09 1.93
C ALA A 56 1.32 19.65 0.62
N PRO A 57 2.34 20.54 0.69
CA PRO A 57 2.93 21.19 -0.48
C PRO A 57 3.63 20.22 -1.45
#